data_AF-A0A7J8KBM4-F1
#
_entry.id   AF-A0A7J8KBM4-F1
#
_cell.length_a   1.000
_cell.length_b   1.000
_cell.length_c   1.000
_cell.angle_alpha   90.00
_cell.angle_beta   90.00
_cell.angle_gamma   90.00
#
_symmetry.space_group_name_H-M   'P 1'
#
loop_
_entity.id
_entity.type
_entity.pdbx_description
1 polymer ?
#
loop_
_entity_poly.entity_id
_entity_poly.type
_entity_poly.pdbx_seq_one_letter_code
_entity_poly.pdbx_strand_id
1 'polypeptide(L)'
;MQSWNPKFVCFFVLPIGSGIYTPESVKMLYYYDMETESGQLMLSELKTRPRSELTSPAAVDWSAYAKGVKPFSSELLDFPGTIYFDEFTFMELKRNTGNYTVCQKDLHCHLTYKMSEKQTDETYALGAFDGLHTVEGQYYLQICILLKCQTTDPRTCGEPVGSAFTSFEEFSLSGTFGTSYVFPQLILSGSHLAPERHYEVSRDGRLKSRSGAPLPVLVMTLYGRVFEKDPPRLGQEPE
;
A
#
# COMPACT_ATOMS: atom_id res chain seq x y z
N MET A 1 -27.89 10.58 -13.72
CA MET A 1 -26.56 9.98 -13.91
C MET A 1 -25.52 11.11 -13.86
N GLN A 2 -25.12 11.53 -12.66
CA GLN A 2 -24.07 12.54 -12.49
C GLN A 2 -22.75 11.82 -12.29
N SER A 3 -21.86 11.92 -13.28
CA SER A 3 -20.50 11.40 -13.21
C SER A 3 -19.73 12.15 -12.12
N TRP A 4 -19.39 11.46 -11.04
CA TRP A 4 -18.49 11.98 -10.02
C TRP A 4 -17.09 12.15 -10.61
N ASN A 5 -16.53 13.35 -10.47
CA ASN A 5 -15.24 13.75 -11.04
C ASN A 5 -14.28 13.97 -9.86
N PRO A 6 -13.33 13.05 -9.58
CA PRO A 6 -12.46 13.22 -8.42
C PRO A 6 -11.37 14.25 -8.76
N LYS A 7 -11.56 15.48 -8.29
CA LYS A 7 -10.48 16.48 -8.16
C LYS A 7 -10.06 16.49 -6.70
N PHE A 8 -9.30 15.50 -6.26
CA PHE A 8 -8.82 15.46 -4.88
C PHE A 8 -7.40 16.05 -4.80
N VAL A 9 -7.29 17.20 -4.15
CA VAL A 9 -6.10 17.56 -3.37
C VAL A 9 -6.40 17.06 -1.97
N CYS A 10 -5.61 16.11 -1.46
CA CYS A 10 -5.78 15.63 -0.10
C CYS A 10 -4.87 16.44 0.83
N PHE A 11 -5.48 17.02 1.86
CA PHE A 11 -4.77 17.52 3.02
C PHE A 11 -5.01 16.52 4.15
N PHE A 12 -3.95 15.90 4.64
CA PHE A 12 -4.00 15.11 5.87
C PHE A 12 -3.28 15.90 6.95
N VAL A 13 -3.97 16.13 8.07
CA VAL A 13 -3.39 16.66 9.31
C VAL A 13 -3.64 15.61 10.37
N LEU A 14 -2.63 14.81 10.65
CA LEU A 14 -2.52 13.98 11.85
C LEU A 14 -1.70 14.77 12.90
N PRO A 15 -1.78 14.44 14.19
CA PRO A 15 -1.08 15.18 15.26
C PRO A 15 0.42 15.41 15.02
N ILE A 16 1.01 14.56 14.18
CA ILE A 16 2.46 14.39 13.94
C ILE A 16 2.79 14.29 12.44
N GLY A 17 1.79 14.38 11.56
CA GLY A 17 1.93 14.08 10.13
C GLY A 17 1.06 14.99 9.28
N SER A 18 1.69 15.90 8.53
CA SER A 18 1.00 16.85 7.65
C SER A 18 1.54 16.75 6.23
N GLY A 19 0.74 17.10 5.23
CA GLY A 19 1.26 17.19 3.86
C GLY A 19 0.32 17.77 2.81
N ILE A 20 0.92 18.10 1.66
CA ILE A 20 0.29 18.59 0.44
C ILE A 20 0.62 17.62 -0.68
N TYR A 21 -0.41 16.93 -1.19
CA TYR A 21 -0.27 15.83 -2.16
C TYR A 21 -0.96 16.15 -3.49
N THR A 22 -0.34 15.80 -4.62
CA THR A 22 -0.86 16.04 -5.97
C THR A 22 -1.02 14.75 -6.79
N PRO A 23 -2.06 14.63 -7.66
CA PRO A 23 -2.25 13.43 -8.47
C PRO A 23 -1.14 13.18 -9.50
N GLU A 24 -0.46 14.24 -9.99
CA GLU A 24 0.60 14.13 -10.98
C GLU A 24 1.97 13.77 -10.38
N SER A 25 2.08 13.61 -9.07
CA SER A 25 3.33 13.15 -8.45
C SER A 25 4.53 14.09 -8.68
N VAL A 26 4.27 15.38 -8.92
CA VAL A 26 5.35 16.34 -9.23
C VAL A 26 5.81 17.06 -7.96
N LYS A 27 4.92 17.21 -6.98
CA LYS A 27 5.22 17.87 -5.69
C LYS A 27 4.48 17.14 -4.58
N MET A 28 5.26 16.49 -3.71
CA MET A 28 4.82 15.95 -2.42
C MET A 28 5.61 16.69 -1.36
N LEU A 29 4.94 17.55 -0.59
CA LEU A 29 5.53 18.21 0.57
C LEU A 29 4.86 17.61 1.81
N TYR A 30 5.64 16.96 2.65
CA TYR A 30 5.13 16.38 3.88
C TYR A 30 6.09 16.68 5.03
N TYR A 31 5.53 16.67 6.23
CA TYR A 31 6.25 16.84 7.48
C TYR A 31 5.78 15.74 8.43
N TYR A 32 6.75 15.04 9.00
CA TYR A 32 6.54 14.03 10.02
C TYR A 32 7.54 14.26 11.14
N ASP A 33 7.07 14.44 12.36
CA ASP A 33 7.91 14.67 13.53
C ASP A 33 7.25 14.05 14.76
N MET A 34 7.98 13.14 15.39
CA MET A 34 7.61 12.46 16.63
C MET A 34 8.48 12.91 17.82
N GLU A 35 9.51 13.71 17.56
CA GLU A 35 10.54 14.06 18.53
C GLU A 35 10.25 15.42 19.17
N THR A 36 9.62 16.32 18.43
CA THR A 36 9.37 17.69 18.91
C THR A 36 7.89 18.00 19.10
N GLU A 37 7.61 18.97 19.97
CA GLU A 37 6.28 19.56 20.15
C GLU A 37 6.04 20.74 19.19
N SER A 38 6.92 20.93 18.19
CA SER A 38 6.88 22.11 17.33
C SER A 38 5.84 21.98 16.22
N GLY A 39 5.16 23.08 15.93
CA GLY A 39 4.28 23.18 14.76
C GLY A 39 5.08 23.51 13.50
N GLN A 40 4.70 22.92 12.36
CA GLN A 40 5.34 23.18 11.07
C GLN A 40 4.37 23.84 10.07
N LEU A 41 4.77 24.99 9.53
CA LEU A 41 4.09 25.60 8.37
C LEU A 41 4.70 25.08 7.07
N MET A 42 3.86 24.64 6.15
CA MET A 42 4.25 24.17 4.82
C MET A 42 3.48 24.94 3.74
N LEU A 43 4.19 25.42 2.72
CA LEU A 43 3.60 26.10 1.57
C LEU A 43 4.03 25.41 0.28
N SER A 44 3.09 25.22 -0.64
CA SER A 44 3.36 24.69 -1.98
C SER A 44 2.39 25.26 -3.00
N GLU A 45 2.89 25.61 -4.18
CA GLU A 45 2.06 26.02 -5.32
C GLU A 45 1.51 24.82 -6.08
N LEU A 46 0.19 24.82 -6.31
CA LEU A 46 -0.56 23.75 -6.96
C LEU A 46 -1.19 24.20 -8.27
N LYS A 47 -1.36 23.26 -9.21
CA LYS A 47 -2.14 23.50 -10.43
C LYS A 47 -3.62 23.63 -10.08
N THR A 48 -4.29 24.67 -10.58
CA THR A 48 -5.73 24.89 -10.37
C THR A 48 -6.60 23.85 -11.09
N ARG A 49 -6.08 23.26 -12.18
CA ARG A 49 -6.73 22.20 -12.94
C ARG A 49 -5.73 21.07 -13.21
N PRO A 50 -5.51 20.16 -12.24
CA PRO A 50 -4.54 19.07 -12.38
C PRO A 50 -4.81 18.22 -13.64
N ARG A 51 -6.09 17.98 -13.92
CA ARG A 51 -6.58 17.17 -15.05
C ARG A 51 -6.75 17.93 -16.39
N SER A 52 -6.20 19.14 -16.55
CA SER A 52 -6.46 19.97 -17.76
C SER A 52 -5.60 19.63 -18.98
N GLU A 53 -4.62 18.73 -18.83
CA GLU A 53 -3.86 18.19 -19.97
C GLU A 53 -4.79 17.26 -20.77
N LEU A 54 -4.78 17.35 -22.12
CA LEU A 54 -5.55 16.45 -23.02
C LEU A 54 -5.19 14.95 -22.87
N THR A 55 -4.28 14.63 -21.96
CA THR A 55 -3.72 13.32 -21.62
C THR A 55 -3.99 12.99 -20.14
N SER A 56 -5.26 13.03 -19.70
CA SER A 56 -5.62 12.37 -18.43
C SER A 56 -5.12 10.92 -18.49
N PRO A 57 -4.35 10.43 -17.49
CA PRO A 57 -4.00 9.03 -17.44
C PRO A 57 -5.28 8.19 -17.53
N ALA A 58 -5.28 7.17 -18.37
CA ALA A 58 -6.36 6.20 -18.42
C ALA A 58 -6.55 5.60 -17.02
N ALA A 59 -7.79 5.26 -16.67
CA ALA A 59 -8.07 4.62 -15.40
C ALA A 59 -7.20 3.35 -15.24
N VAL A 60 -6.65 3.15 -14.05
CA VAL A 60 -5.89 1.95 -13.71
C VAL A 60 -6.87 0.79 -13.57
N ASP A 61 -6.60 -0.31 -14.28
CA ASP A 61 -7.24 -1.59 -13.99
C ASP A 61 -6.38 -2.33 -12.99
N TRP A 62 -6.76 -2.23 -11.72
CA TRP A 62 -6.01 -2.80 -10.60
C TRP A 62 -5.88 -4.32 -10.64
N SER A 63 -6.69 -4.99 -11.45
CA SER A 63 -6.74 -6.45 -11.55
C SER A 63 -6.14 -7.00 -12.84
N ALA A 64 -5.87 -6.16 -13.84
CA ALA A 64 -5.50 -6.59 -15.19
C ALA A 64 -4.25 -7.46 -15.22
N TYR A 65 -3.17 -7.04 -14.55
CA TYR A 65 -1.95 -7.84 -14.47
C TYR A 65 -2.17 -9.10 -13.64
N ALA A 66 -2.72 -8.95 -12.42
CA ALA A 66 -2.84 -10.03 -11.46
C ALA A 66 -3.68 -11.21 -11.98
N LYS A 67 -4.77 -10.96 -12.70
CA LYS A 67 -5.61 -12.02 -13.30
C LYS A 67 -4.88 -12.88 -14.34
N GLY A 68 -3.85 -12.35 -14.99
CA GLY A 68 -3.05 -13.06 -15.98
C GLY A 68 -1.87 -13.84 -15.40
N VAL A 69 -1.53 -13.63 -14.12
CA VAL A 69 -0.40 -14.27 -13.47
C VAL A 69 -0.82 -15.64 -12.94
N LYS A 70 -0.10 -16.68 -13.33
CA LYS A 70 -0.23 -17.98 -12.65
C LYS A 70 0.38 -17.86 -11.25
N PRO A 71 -0.29 -18.37 -10.19
CA PRO A 71 0.27 -18.36 -8.85
C PRO A 71 1.70 -18.89 -8.85
N PHE A 72 2.62 -18.17 -8.21
CA PHE A 72 3.99 -18.63 -8.08
C PHE A 72 4.00 -19.85 -7.15
N SER A 73 4.45 -21.00 -7.66
CA SER A 73 4.58 -22.22 -6.84
C SER A 73 5.56 -21.96 -5.70
N SER A 74 5.06 -22.01 -4.48
CA SER A 74 5.83 -21.78 -3.26
C SER A 74 5.78 -23.06 -2.41
N GLU A 75 6.95 -23.56 -2.00
CA GLU A 75 7.07 -24.62 -0.99
C GLU A 75 6.87 -24.07 0.45
N LEU A 76 6.51 -22.79 0.59
CA LEU A 76 6.44 -22.09 1.85
C LEU A 76 5.03 -22.15 2.42
N LEU A 77 4.97 -22.32 3.74
CA LEU A 77 3.73 -22.37 4.49
C LEU A 77 3.26 -20.96 4.80
N ASP A 78 1.99 -20.70 4.51
CA ASP A 78 1.29 -19.49 4.95
C ASP A 78 1.07 -19.54 6.47
N PHE A 79 0.97 -18.37 7.10
CA PHE A 79 0.66 -18.22 8.52
C PHE A 79 -0.29 -17.04 8.75
N PRO A 80 -1.15 -17.11 9.78
CA PRO A 80 -2.01 -15.98 10.15
C PRO A 80 -1.21 -14.90 10.88
N GLY A 81 -1.59 -13.64 10.71
CA GLY A 81 -1.10 -12.52 11.51
C GLY A 81 -2.12 -11.41 11.55
N THR A 82 -2.02 -10.53 12.53
CA THR A 82 -3.04 -9.50 12.77
C THR A 82 -2.48 -8.12 12.48
N ILE A 83 -3.18 -7.33 11.65
CA ILE A 83 -2.91 -5.90 11.51
C ILE A 83 -4.16 -5.16 11.95
N TYR A 84 -4.04 -4.31 12.97
CA TYR A 84 -5.15 -3.47 13.46
C TYR A 84 -6.47 -4.25 13.59
N PHE A 85 -6.42 -5.38 14.31
CA PHE A 85 -7.55 -6.29 14.57
C PHE A 85 -8.06 -7.11 13.38
N ASP A 86 -7.52 -6.93 12.17
CA ASP A 86 -7.85 -7.74 11.00
C ASP A 86 -6.88 -8.91 10.85
N GLU A 87 -7.40 -10.12 10.61
CA GLU A 87 -6.59 -11.33 10.43
C GLU A 87 -6.16 -11.50 8.96
N PHE A 88 -4.89 -11.27 8.69
CA PHE A 88 -4.24 -11.43 7.39
C PHE A 88 -3.69 -12.85 7.22
N THR A 89 -3.60 -13.28 5.97
CA THR A 89 -2.79 -14.45 5.59
C THR A 89 -1.45 -13.96 5.08
N PHE A 90 -0.35 -14.40 5.72
CA PHE A 90 1.01 -13.99 5.40
C PHE A 90 1.87 -15.14 4.87
N MET A 91 2.88 -14.77 4.07
CA MET A 91 3.98 -15.63 3.62
C MET A 91 5.32 -14.91 3.81
N GLU A 92 6.27 -15.58 4.46
CA GLU A 92 7.59 -15.03 4.76
C GLU A 92 8.51 -14.97 3.53
N LEU A 93 9.23 -13.86 3.35
CA LEU A 93 10.25 -13.69 2.31
C LEU A 93 11.60 -14.26 2.77
N LYS A 94 11.82 -15.54 2.53
CA LYS A 94 13.05 -16.23 2.99
C LYS A 94 14.31 -15.85 2.22
N ARG A 95 14.19 -15.54 0.92
CA ARG A 95 15.32 -15.28 0.01
C ARG A 95 15.48 -13.79 -0.27
N ASN A 96 16.64 -13.37 -0.78
CA ASN A 96 16.89 -11.97 -1.18
C ASN A 96 16.16 -11.59 -2.48
N THR A 97 15.75 -12.58 -3.27
CA THR A 97 15.02 -12.39 -4.51
C THR A 97 13.97 -13.48 -4.62
N GLY A 98 12.78 -13.15 -5.12
CA GLY A 98 11.80 -14.16 -5.45
C GLY A 98 10.47 -13.61 -5.92
N ASN A 99 9.60 -14.55 -6.23
CA ASN A 99 8.25 -14.31 -6.68
C ASN A 99 7.30 -15.08 -5.76
N TYR A 100 6.35 -14.38 -5.17
CA TYR A 100 5.48 -14.90 -4.12
C TYR A 100 4.03 -14.60 -4.45
N THR A 101 3.15 -15.52 -4.11
CA THR A 101 1.70 -15.32 -4.17
C THR A 101 1.11 -15.77 -2.84
N VAL A 102 0.33 -14.90 -2.23
CA VAL A 102 -0.46 -15.22 -1.03
C VAL A 102 -1.91 -14.87 -1.31
N CYS A 103 -2.81 -15.72 -0.81
CA CYS A 103 -4.23 -15.66 -1.15
C CYS A 103 -5.06 -15.58 0.12
N GLN A 104 -6.07 -14.70 0.13
CA GLN A 104 -7.13 -14.73 1.12
C GLN A 104 -8.48 -14.49 0.42
N LYS A 105 -9.37 -15.49 0.48
CA LYS A 105 -10.65 -15.52 -0.24
C LYS A 105 -10.46 -15.23 -1.74
N ASP A 106 -11.06 -14.16 -2.26
CA ASP A 106 -11.02 -13.80 -3.69
C ASP A 106 -9.79 -12.95 -4.05
N LEU A 107 -9.04 -12.49 -3.06
CA LEU A 107 -7.85 -11.66 -3.25
C LEU A 107 -6.58 -12.52 -3.29
N HIS A 108 -5.91 -12.50 -4.44
CA HIS A 108 -4.59 -13.04 -4.65
C HIS A 108 -3.60 -11.89 -4.79
N CYS A 109 -2.59 -11.85 -3.94
CA CYS A 109 -1.56 -10.82 -3.92
C CYS A 109 -0.26 -11.38 -4.47
N HIS A 110 0.31 -10.71 -5.47
CA HIS A 110 1.52 -11.14 -6.16
C HIS A 110 2.64 -10.14 -5.92
N LEU A 111 3.81 -10.65 -5.54
CA LEU A 111 5.03 -9.87 -5.35
C LEU A 111 6.18 -10.48 -6.14
N THR A 112 6.85 -9.65 -6.92
CA THR A 112 8.21 -9.91 -7.42
C THR A 112 9.14 -8.91 -6.75
N TYR A 113 10.26 -9.34 -6.21
CA TYR A 113 11.22 -8.44 -5.58
C TYR A 113 12.67 -8.90 -5.67
N LYS A 114 13.56 -7.94 -5.47
CA LYS A 114 15.00 -8.10 -5.30
C LYS A 114 15.50 -7.13 -4.22
N MET A 115 16.01 -7.68 -3.12
CA MET A 115 16.71 -6.94 -2.07
C MET A 115 18.18 -6.75 -2.47
N SER A 116 18.77 -5.59 -2.17
CA SER A 116 20.21 -5.35 -2.36
C SER A 116 21.02 -6.16 -1.34
N GLU A 117 20.56 -6.13 -0.08
CA GLU A 117 21.10 -6.91 1.02
C GLU A 117 19.95 -7.24 1.97
N LYS A 118 19.76 -8.54 2.24
CA LYS A 118 18.82 -9.00 3.26
C LYS A 118 19.52 -8.99 4.61
N GLN A 119 19.00 -8.20 5.55
CA GLN A 119 19.50 -8.21 6.92
C GLN A 119 19.06 -9.50 7.62
N THR A 120 19.97 -10.16 8.34
CA THR A 120 19.70 -11.45 8.99
C THR A 120 18.79 -11.32 10.20
N ASP A 121 18.71 -10.12 10.78
CA ASP A 121 17.88 -9.74 11.92
C ASP A 121 16.56 -9.07 11.51
N GLU A 122 16.26 -8.97 10.21
CA GLU A 122 14.99 -8.47 9.71
C GLU A 122 14.22 -9.53 8.93
N THR A 123 12.92 -9.59 9.18
CA THR A 123 12.00 -10.48 8.47
C THR A 123 10.93 -9.66 7.77
N TYR A 124 10.63 -10.05 6.53
CA TYR A 124 9.60 -9.44 5.70
C TYR A 124 8.56 -10.49 5.34
N ALA A 125 7.30 -10.05 5.24
CA ALA A 125 6.21 -10.90 4.84
C ALA A 125 5.34 -10.21 3.78
N LEU A 126 4.85 -11.01 2.82
CA LEU A 126 3.76 -10.63 1.93
C LEU A 126 2.45 -11.09 2.57
N GLY A 127 1.44 -10.23 2.60
CA GLY A 127 0.13 -10.49 3.18
C GLY A 127 -1.03 -10.17 2.25
N ALA A 128 -2.13 -10.88 2.44
CA ALA A 128 -3.43 -10.62 1.84
C ALA A 128 -4.52 -10.50 2.91
N PHE A 129 -5.41 -9.53 2.74
CA PHE A 129 -6.66 -9.43 3.49
C PHE A 129 -7.84 -9.20 2.55
N ASP A 130 -8.93 -9.95 2.74
CA ASP A 130 -10.21 -9.75 2.06
C ASP A 130 -11.33 -9.94 3.10
N GLY A 131 -11.82 -8.85 3.68
CA GLY A 131 -12.74 -8.93 4.81
C GLY A 131 -13.32 -7.61 5.28
N LEU A 132 -14.27 -7.72 6.20
CA LEU A 132 -14.91 -6.58 6.85
C LEU A 132 -14.09 -6.19 8.09
N HIS A 133 -13.54 -4.98 8.09
CA HIS A 133 -13.01 -4.37 9.30
C HIS A 133 -14.16 -3.92 10.20
N THR A 134 -14.08 -4.16 11.51
CA THR A 134 -15.19 -3.88 12.44
C THR A 134 -14.82 -3.07 13.68
N VAL A 135 -13.52 -2.87 13.96
CA VAL A 135 -13.06 -2.16 15.16
C VAL A 135 -12.99 -0.67 14.83
N GLU A 136 -13.48 0.23 15.70
CA GLU A 136 -13.46 1.68 15.44
C GLU A 136 -14.13 2.13 14.12
N GLY A 137 -14.89 1.25 13.46
CA GLY A 137 -15.65 1.49 12.24
C GLY A 137 -15.96 0.20 11.49
N GLN A 138 -16.97 0.20 10.62
CA GLN A 138 -17.33 -0.95 9.81
C GLN A 138 -17.15 -0.66 8.33
N TYR A 139 -16.19 -1.34 7.71
CA TYR A 139 -15.83 -1.05 6.32
C TYR A 139 -15.03 -2.19 5.67
N TYR A 140 -15.40 -2.59 4.44
CA TYR A 140 -14.87 -3.79 3.78
C TYR A 140 -13.60 -3.52 2.96
N LEU A 141 -12.55 -4.29 3.20
CA LEU A 141 -11.22 -4.08 2.68
C LEU A 141 -10.74 -5.25 1.82
N GLN A 142 -9.99 -4.91 0.80
CA GLN A 142 -9.10 -5.84 0.10
C GLN A 142 -7.70 -5.23 0.13
N ILE A 143 -6.71 -5.91 0.71
CA ILE A 143 -5.38 -5.35 0.95
C ILE A 143 -4.32 -6.36 0.52
N CYS A 144 -3.40 -5.90 -0.33
CA CYS A 144 -2.13 -6.57 -0.57
C CYS A 144 -1.01 -5.76 0.09
N ILE A 145 -0.19 -6.40 0.91
CA ILE A 145 0.81 -5.71 1.73
C ILE A 145 2.14 -6.47 1.77
N LEU A 146 3.24 -5.77 1.57
CA LEU A 146 4.58 -6.20 1.96
C LEU A 146 4.98 -5.37 3.17
N LEU A 147 5.38 -6.01 4.26
CA LEU A 147 5.79 -5.30 5.48
C LEU A 147 7.03 -5.92 6.11
N LYS A 148 7.76 -5.10 6.87
CA LYS A 148 8.75 -5.55 7.84
C LYS A 148 8.04 -5.99 9.13
N CYS A 149 8.38 -7.15 9.65
CA CYS A 149 7.91 -7.64 10.94
C CYS A 149 8.70 -6.99 12.08
N GLN A 150 8.12 -6.87 13.28
CA GLN A 150 8.80 -6.19 14.40
C GLN A 150 10.06 -6.91 14.85
N THR A 151 10.06 -8.24 14.79
CA THR A 151 11.22 -9.09 15.07
C THR A 151 11.40 -10.13 13.96
N THR A 152 12.41 -11.00 14.11
CA THR A 152 12.57 -12.17 13.21
C THR A 152 11.52 -13.25 13.42
N ASP A 153 10.68 -13.15 14.47
CA ASP A 153 9.57 -14.06 14.69
C ASP A 153 8.38 -13.68 13.78
N PRO A 154 7.93 -14.58 12.88
CA PRO A 154 6.81 -14.33 11.98
C PRO A 154 5.51 -13.93 12.69
N ARG A 155 5.33 -14.31 13.96
CA ARG A 155 4.15 -13.94 14.76
C ARG A 155 4.05 -12.44 15.04
N THR A 156 5.16 -11.71 14.88
CA THR A 156 5.22 -10.26 15.06
C THR A 156 4.98 -9.47 13.77
N CYS A 157 4.66 -10.14 12.67
CA CYS A 157 4.27 -9.49 11.42
C CYS A 157 2.89 -8.85 11.58
N GLY A 158 2.83 -7.53 11.41
CA GLY A 158 1.63 -6.72 11.64
C GLY A 158 1.71 -5.81 12.86
N GLU A 159 2.66 -6.05 13.76
CA GLU A 159 2.98 -5.15 14.87
C GLU A 159 3.64 -3.84 14.37
N PRO A 160 3.49 -2.72 15.10
CA PRO A 160 4.10 -1.45 14.70
C PRO A 160 5.63 -1.50 14.65
N VAL A 161 6.19 -0.98 13.55
CA VAL A 161 7.64 -0.87 13.30
C VAL A 161 7.97 0.53 12.82
N GLY A 162 9.06 1.13 13.33
CA GLY A 162 9.50 2.48 12.97
C GLY A 162 10.74 2.56 12.07
N SER A 163 11.52 1.49 11.97
CA SER A 163 12.78 1.47 11.22
C SER A 163 12.97 0.17 10.44
N ALA A 164 13.67 0.27 9.31
CA ALA A 164 14.06 -0.82 8.45
C ALA A 164 15.45 -0.54 7.85
N PHE A 165 16.26 -1.58 7.67
CA PHE A 165 17.61 -1.50 7.09
C PHE A 165 17.72 -2.27 5.76
N THR A 166 16.90 -3.29 5.57
CA THR A 166 16.80 -4.05 4.31
C THR A 166 16.30 -3.13 3.19
N SER A 167 17.10 -3.05 2.14
CA SER A 167 16.79 -2.21 0.98
C SER A 167 16.37 -3.04 -0.22
N PHE A 168 15.38 -2.54 -0.96
CA PHE A 168 14.84 -3.18 -2.16
C PHE A 168 15.33 -2.43 -3.40
N GLU A 169 16.02 -3.14 -4.29
CA GLU A 169 16.40 -2.67 -5.62
C GLU A 169 15.21 -2.72 -6.57
N GLU A 170 14.48 -3.83 -6.53
CA GLU A 170 13.33 -4.09 -7.39
C GLU A 170 12.16 -4.58 -6.56
N PHE A 171 10.97 -4.06 -6.88
CA PHE A 171 9.72 -4.60 -6.38
C PHE A 171 8.60 -4.38 -7.40
N SER A 172 7.61 -5.27 -7.39
CA SER A 172 6.37 -5.16 -8.16
C SER A 172 5.27 -5.89 -7.38
N LEU A 173 4.36 -5.12 -6.79
CA LEU A 173 3.20 -5.58 -6.03
C LEU A 173 1.92 -5.39 -6.84
N SER A 174 1.05 -6.40 -6.84
CA SER A 174 -0.27 -6.36 -7.48
C SER A 174 -1.26 -7.31 -6.82
N GLY A 175 -2.54 -7.18 -7.11
CA GLY A 175 -3.53 -8.13 -6.61
C GLY A 175 -4.81 -8.20 -7.44
N THR A 176 -5.60 -9.25 -7.25
CA THR A 176 -6.87 -9.46 -7.96
C THR A 176 -8.02 -8.64 -7.34
N PHE A 177 -7.82 -7.33 -7.19
CA PHE A 177 -8.81 -6.45 -6.57
C PHE A 177 -10.17 -6.50 -7.27
N GLY A 178 -11.23 -6.65 -6.49
CA GLY A 178 -12.63 -6.57 -6.92
C GLY A 178 -13.19 -5.15 -6.94
N THR A 179 -12.32 -4.13 -6.80
CA THR A 179 -12.68 -2.72 -6.71
C THR A 179 -11.73 -1.86 -7.55
N SER A 180 -12.23 -0.75 -8.08
CA SER A 180 -11.40 0.29 -8.71
C SER A 180 -10.78 1.26 -7.69
N TYR A 181 -11.24 1.23 -6.44
CA TYR A 181 -10.83 2.13 -5.38
C TYR A 181 -9.66 1.54 -4.58
N VAL A 182 -8.47 1.58 -5.19
CA VAL A 182 -7.22 1.11 -4.57
C VAL A 182 -6.27 2.28 -4.39
N PHE A 183 -5.71 2.39 -3.19
CA PHE A 183 -4.82 3.46 -2.76
C PHE A 183 -3.41 2.87 -2.54
N PRO A 184 -2.44 3.14 -3.43
CA PRO A 184 -1.07 2.67 -3.28
C PRO A 184 -0.34 3.44 -2.18
N GLN A 185 0.43 2.73 -1.35
CA GLN A 185 1.20 3.28 -0.24
C GLN A 185 2.61 2.68 -0.25
N LEU A 186 3.62 3.52 -0.05
CA LEU A 186 5.01 3.08 0.08
C LEU A 186 5.71 3.94 1.13
N ILE A 187 5.98 3.34 2.28
CA ILE A 187 6.57 3.97 3.45
C ILE A 187 7.94 3.35 3.70
N LEU A 188 8.93 4.21 3.87
CA LEU A 188 10.31 3.87 4.13
C LEU A 188 10.62 3.92 5.63
N SER A 189 11.81 3.45 5.99
CA SER A 189 12.36 3.56 7.34
C SER A 189 12.24 4.98 7.91
N GLY A 190 11.86 5.11 9.18
CA GLY A 190 11.60 6.39 9.84
C GLY A 190 10.27 7.03 9.44
N SER A 191 9.32 6.26 8.90
CA SER A 191 8.01 6.74 8.44
C SER A 191 8.08 7.76 7.30
N HIS A 192 9.16 7.74 6.52
CA HIS A 192 9.32 8.64 5.38
C HIS A 192 8.50 8.15 4.17
N LEU A 193 7.84 9.08 3.48
CA LEU A 193 7.23 8.75 2.18
C LEU A 193 8.31 8.52 1.14
N ALA A 194 8.16 7.47 0.34
CA ALA A 194 9.06 7.24 -0.78
C ALA A 194 8.92 8.36 -1.83
N PRO A 195 10.02 8.94 -2.33
CA PRO A 195 9.92 9.92 -3.41
C PRO A 195 9.46 9.25 -4.72
N GLU A 196 8.52 9.85 -5.42
CA GLU A 196 7.84 9.28 -6.60
C GLU A 196 8.76 8.99 -7.78
N ARG A 197 9.94 9.60 -7.85
CA ARG A 197 10.98 9.23 -8.83
C ARG A 197 11.44 7.76 -8.71
N HIS A 198 11.21 7.12 -7.55
CA HIS A 198 11.65 5.77 -7.25
C HIS A 198 10.58 4.69 -7.46
N TYR A 199 9.32 5.05 -7.75
CA TYR A 199 8.26 4.07 -7.97
C TYR A 199 7.24 4.56 -9.00
N GLU A 200 6.41 3.66 -9.51
CA GLU A 200 5.25 4.02 -10.32
C GLU A 200 4.10 3.05 -10.13
N VAL A 201 2.90 3.56 -10.43
CA VAL A 201 1.70 2.76 -10.60
C VAL A 201 1.46 2.60 -12.09
N SER A 202 1.56 1.37 -12.55
CA SER A 202 1.30 1.00 -13.94
C SER A 202 -0.20 0.86 -14.21
N ARG A 203 -0.59 1.04 -15.47
CA ARG A 203 -2.01 0.98 -15.90
C ARG A 203 -2.66 -0.38 -15.67
N ASP A 204 -1.85 -1.43 -15.59
CA ASP A 204 -2.28 -2.81 -15.37
C ASP A 204 -2.35 -3.18 -13.87
N GLY A 205 -2.24 -2.20 -12.97
CA GLY A 205 -2.51 -2.36 -11.55
C GLY A 205 -1.30 -2.69 -10.68
N ARG A 206 -0.07 -2.63 -11.20
CA ARG A 206 1.14 -2.88 -10.39
C ARG A 206 1.71 -1.60 -9.79
N LEU A 207 2.00 -1.65 -8.50
CA LEU A 207 2.92 -0.73 -7.82
C LEU A 207 4.33 -1.31 -7.94
N LYS A 208 5.23 -0.62 -8.64
CA LYS A 208 6.57 -1.15 -8.92
C LYS A 208 7.66 -0.10 -8.76
N SER A 209 8.89 -0.56 -8.51
CA SER A 209 10.04 0.33 -8.45
C SER A 209 10.34 0.91 -9.84
N ARG A 210 10.90 2.12 -9.84
CA ARG A 210 11.61 2.69 -10.98
C ARG A 210 13.10 2.41 -10.80
N SER A 211 13.82 2.22 -11.90
CA SER A 211 15.28 2.10 -11.89
C SER A 211 15.89 3.26 -11.11
N GLY A 212 16.54 2.97 -9.99
CA GLY A 212 17.00 3.99 -9.04
C GLY A 212 17.72 3.39 -7.83
N ALA A 213 17.96 4.23 -6.83
CA ALA A 213 18.61 3.82 -5.59
C ALA A 213 17.74 2.83 -4.79
N PRO A 214 18.34 1.85 -4.10
CA PRO A 214 17.60 0.95 -3.23
C PRO A 214 16.82 1.68 -2.14
N LEU A 215 15.62 1.19 -1.84
CA LEU A 215 14.74 1.81 -0.84
C LEU A 215 14.66 0.96 0.43
N PRO A 216 14.92 1.52 1.63
CA PRO A 216 14.70 0.81 2.90
C PRO A 216 13.20 0.77 3.22
N VAL A 217 12.49 -0.18 2.60
CA VAL A 217 11.02 -0.28 2.68
C VAL A 217 10.61 -0.75 4.06
N LEU A 218 9.70 -0.03 4.70
CA LEU A 218 9.05 -0.44 5.94
C LEU A 218 7.73 -1.14 5.64
N VAL A 219 6.91 -0.53 4.78
CA VAL A 219 5.66 -1.10 4.28
C VAL A 219 5.38 -0.64 2.86
N MET A 220 4.88 -1.55 2.02
CA MET A 220 4.38 -1.30 0.69
C MET A 220 3.00 -1.95 0.54
N THR A 221 1.98 -1.16 0.22
CA THR A 221 0.59 -1.61 0.29
C THR A 221 -0.21 -1.15 -0.92
N LEU A 222 -1.11 -2.00 -1.38
CA LEU A 222 -2.25 -1.64 -2.23
C LEU A 222 -3.51 -1.78 -1.37
N TYR A 223 -4.07 -0.66 -0.94
CA TYR A 223 -5.18 -0.60 0.01
C TYR A 223 -6.50 -0.40 -0.74
N GLY A 224 -7.30 -1.45 -0.88
CA GLY A 224 -8.57 -1.45 -1.60
C GLY A 224 -9.79 -1.26 -0.68
N ARG A 225 -10.70 -0.37 -1.08
CA ARG A 225 -12.01 -0.17 -0.44
C ARG A 225 -13.12 -0.78 -1.30
N VAL A 226 -13.95 -1.64 -0.72
CA VAL A 226 -15.10 -2.25 -1.41
C VAL A 226 -16.39 -1.71 -0.80
N PHE A 227 -16.77 -0.50 -1.18
CA PHE A 227 -17.86 0.25 -0.57
C PHE A 227 -19.22 -0.47 -0.64
N GLU A 228 -19.44 -1.27 -1.69
CA GLU A 228 -20.66 -2.03 -1.91
C GLU A 228 -20.83 -3.17 -0.91
N LYS A 229 -19.75 -3.59 -0.23
CA LYS A 229 -19.75 -4.60 0.82
C LYS A 229 -19.75 -3.99 2.23
N ASP A 230 -19.76 -2.67 2.36
CA ASP A 230 -19.92 -2.03 3.67
C ASP A 230 -21.33 -2.32 4.22
N PRO A 231 -21.49 -2.54 5.54
CA PRO A 231 -22.80 -2.69 6.13
C PRO A 231 -23.70 -1.47 5.86
N PRO A 232 -25.03 -1.66 5.76
CA PRO A 232 -25.95 -0.54 5.61
C PRO A 232 -25.73 0.48 6.73
N ARG A 233 -25.72 1.76 6.37
CA ARG A 233 -25.70 2.82 7.38
C ARG A 233 -27.00 2.73 8.17
N LEU A 234 -26.90 2.60 9.49
CA LEU A 234 -28.05 2.71 10.39
C LEU A 234 -28.78 4.03 10.09
N GLY A 235 -29.97 3.95 9.49
CA GLY A 235 -30.81 5.11 9.16
C GLY A 235 -31.17 5.34 7.68
N GLN A 236 -30.71 4.50 6.74
CA GLN A 236 -31.26 4.48 5.37
C GLN A 236 -32.22 3.29 5.24
N GLU A 237 -33.51 3.51 5.48
CA GLU A 237 -34.55 2.63 4.94
C GLU A 237 -34.53 2.72 3.40
N PRO A 238 -34.78 1.62 2.68
CA PRO A 238 -35.01 1.69 1.24
C PRO A 238 -36.31 2.49 0.98
N GLU A 239 -36.23 3.47 0.09
CA GLU A 239 -37.39 4.15 -0.49
C GLU A 239 -38.25 3.17 -1.34
#